data_AF-A0A0W1AWJ9-F1
#
_entry.id   AF-A0A0W1AWJ9-F1
#
_cell.length_a   1.000
_cell.length_b   1.000
_cell.length_c   1.000
_cell.angle_alpha   90.00
_cell.angle_beta   90.00
_cell.angle_gamma   90.00
#
_symmetry.space_group_name_H-M   'P 1'
#
loop_
_entity.id
_entity.type
_entity.pdbx_description
1 polymer ?
#
loop_
_entity_poly.entity_id
_entity_poly.type
_entity_poly.pdbx_seq_one_letter_code
_entity_poly.pdbx_strand_id
1 'polypeptide(L)'
;MIEIALAFQDKDGQYAEHAGVVLASVFHHTSSPIHVHILHDASLTEVNKRKLVRLITKHQHTISFYSITLPEDLLQILANINSIDMWTHASMYRLLLPALIPADKIIYLDCDVLVNMDIAELWQIELNEKYLGAIWDQGIMDVAPIVSAKGLNPEVYFNSGVIVFALNNIRQNTNWYHEMLNFLRTFPDVTMPDQDVLNAVFGANYLPLDIRFNSFNMAIPDHDYNNKIVHFAGDEKCWNKDSSGFALYRKFLNLTPWRAFKAKLKRRRRKVSYVKQRFIRKSNRRIIYRRKIKIIRTRISPVSLFQLKLVRTIRRRNGIVINTRIQNQRRIKR
;
A
#
# COMPACT_ATOMS: atom_id res chain seq x y z
N MET A 1 -18.76 18.63 3.73
CA MET A 1 -17.64 17.68 3.85
C MET A 1 -17.58 16.91 2.54
N ILE A 2 -16.39 16.69 1.97
CA ILE A 2 -16.22 15.92 0.73
C ILE A 2 -16.11 14.43 1.12
N GLU A 3 -16.85 13.58 0.43
CA GLU A 3 -16.80 12.13 0.62
C GLU A 3 -15.93 11.51 -0.47
N ILE A 4 -14.92 10.72 -0.08
CA ILE A 4 -14.01 10.05 -1.02
C ILE A 4 -13.95 8.55 -0.72
N ALA A 5 -14.14 7.70 -1.73
CA ALA A 5 -13.97 6.25 -1.64
C ALA A 5 -12.75 5.77 -2.42
N LEU A 6 -11.96 4.87 -1.80
CA LEU A 6 -10.98 4.04 -2.48
C LEU A 6 -11.30 2.56 -2.18
N ALA A 7 -11.12 1.69 -3.15
CA ALA A 7 -11.25 0.25 -2.97
C ALA A 7 -9.98 -0.49 -3.40
N PHE A 8 -9.49 -1.41 -2.57
CA PHE A 8 -8.32 -2.21 -2.92
C PHE A 8 -8.20 -3.50 -2.10
N GLN A 9 -7.49 -4.48 -2.68
CA GLN A 9 -6.87 -5.58 -1.95
C GLN A 9 -5.39 -5.25 -1.73
N ASP A 10 -4.86 -5.57 -0.56
CA ASP A 10 -3.49 -5.31 -0.14
C ASP A 10 -2.69 -6.62 0.04
N LYS A 11 -2.86 -7.57 -0.89
CA LYS A 11 -2.35 -8.97 -0.80
C LYS A 11 -0.86 -9.04 -0.46
N ASP A 12 -0.07 -8.16 -1.04
CA ASP A 12 1.38 -8.04 -0.87
C ASP A 12 1.79 -6.84 0.02
N GLY A 13 0.81 -6.15 0.63
CA GLY A 13 1.02 -5.08 1.61
C GLY A 13 1.49 -3.75 1.02
N GLN A 14 1.53 -3.65 -0.31
CA GLN A 14 2.03 -2.49 -1.06
C GLN A 14 0.90 -1.58 -1.55
N TYR A 15 -0.29 -2.12 -1.84
CA TYR A 15 -1.38 -1.36 -2.43
C TYR A 15 -1.91 -0.27 -1.49
N ALA A 16 -1.91 -0.52 -0.17
CA ALA A 16 -2.22 0.50 0.81
C ALA A 16 -1.24 1.70 0.80
N GLU A 17 0.01 1.49 0.36
CA GLU A 17 0.95 2.60 0.12
C GLU A 17 0.47 3.48 -1.02
N HIS A 18 0.09 2.88 -2.15
CA HIS A 18 -0.39 3.58 -3.33
C HIS A 18 -1.67 4.37 -3.04
N ALA A 19 -2.66 3.75 -2.39
CA ALA A 19 -3.84 4.43 -1.87
C ALA A 19 -3.48 5.62 -0.95
N GLY A 20 -2.47 5.43 -0.07
CA GLY A 20 -1.95 6.51 0.77
C GLY A 20 -1.28 7.64 -0.03
N VAL A 21 -0.67 7.36 -1.18
CA VAL A 21 -0.12 8.39 -2.08
C VAL A 21 -1.25 9.16 -2.77
N VAL A 22 -2.29 8.49 -3.26
CA VAL A 22 -3.47 9.13 -3.84
C VAL A 22 -4.09 10.10 -2.83
N LEU A 23 -4.37 9.65 -1.61
CA LEU A 23 -4.92 10.50 -0.55
C LEU A 23 -3.99 11.67 -0.19
N ALA A 24 -2.68 11.43 -0.13
CA ALA A 24 -1.72 12.52 0.11
C ALA A 24 -1.69 13.55 -1.02
N SER A 25 -1.93 13.14 -2.27
CA SER A 25 -2.07 14.06 -3.40
C SER A 25 -3.34 14.91 -3.29
N VAL A 26 -4.46 14.32 -2.86
CA VAL A 26 -5.71 15.05 -2.56
C VAL A 26 -5.48 16.07 -1.44
N PHE A 27 -4.99 15.63 -0.29
CA PHE A 27 -4.83 16.47 0.91
C PHE A 27 -3.77 17.57 0.75
N HIS A 28 -2.91 17.47 -0.27
CA HIS A 28 -1.95 18.51 -0.58
C HIS A 28 -2.58 19.71 -1.29
N HIS A 29 -3.68 19.51 -2.01
CA HIS A 29 -4.28 20.53 -2.88
C HIS A 29 -5.63 21.05 -2.41
N THR A 30 -6.23 20.47 -1.38
CA THR A 30 -7.54 20.90 -0.88
C THR A 30 -7.46 21.33 0.58
N SER A 31 -8.18 22.41 0.89
CA SER A 31 -8.45 22.83 2.27
C SER A 31 -9.80 22.33 2.78
N SER A 32 -10.61 21.70 1.91
CA SER A 32 -11.94 21.22 2.27
C SER A 32 -11.86 20.01 3.22
N PRO A 33 -12.74 19.92 4.24
CA PRO A 33 -12.78 18.75 5.11
C PRO A 33 -13.25 17.53 4.32
N ILE A 34 -12.51 16.42 4.45
CA ILE A 34 -12.78 15.16 3.77
C ILE A 34 -13.11 14.05 4.80
N HIS A 35 -14.06 13.21 4.44
CA HIS A 35 -14.23 11.88 5.01
C HIS A 35 -13.88 10.81 3.97
N VAL A 36 -13.04 9.86 4.36
CA VAL A 36 -12.50 8.83 3.47
C VAL A 36 -13.14 7.48 3.81
N HIS A 37 -13.70 6.81 2.81
CA HIS A 37 -14.20 5.44 2.89
C HIS A 37 -13.20 4.50 2.24
N ILE A 38 -12.69 3.53 3.00
CA ILE A 38 -11.77 2.49 2.49
C ILE A 38 -12.50 1.16 2.42
N LEU A 39 -12.76 0.68 1.21
CA LEU A 39 -13.32 -0.65 0.94
C LEU A 39 -12.16 -1.63 0.77
N HIS A 40 -12.11 -2.68 1.59
CA HIS A 40 -10.99 -3.61 1.61
C HIS A 40 -11.43 -5.03 2.00
N ASP A 41 -10.58 -6.03 1.77
CA ASP A 41 -10.77 -7.37 2.32
C ASP A 41 -9.81 -7.66 3.49
N ALA A 42 -9.72 -8.93 3.89
CA ALA A 42 -8.85 -9.37 4.98
C ALA A 42 -7.34 -9.13 4.73
N SER A 43 -6.91 -8.81 3.50
CA SER A 43 -5.49 -8.56 3.20
C SER A 43 -4.98 -7.22 3.74
N LEU A 44 -5.87 -6.24 4.01
CA LEU A 44 -5.47 -4.96 4.60
C LEU A 44 -5.09 -5.13 6.09
N THR A 45 -3.78 -5.14 6.34
CA THR A 45 -3.24 -5.34 7.69
C THR A 45 -3.51 -4.17 8.64
N GLU A 46 -3.61 -4.46 9.94
CA GLU A 46 -3.72 -3.43 11.00
C GLU A 46 -2.52 -2.45 11.04
N VAL A 47 -1.36 -2.86 10.53
CA VAL A 47 -0.21 -1.96 10.37
C VAL A 47 -0.49 -0.92 9.29
N ASN A 48 -1.05 -1.32 8.15
CA ASN A 48 -1.39 -0.40 7.06
C ASN A 48 -2.64 0.43 7.39
N LYS A 49 -3.67 -0.12 8.06
CA LYS A 49 -4.80 0.67 8.59
C LYS A 49 -4.32 1.80 9.50
N ARG A 50 -3.44 1.52 10.45
CA ARG A 50 -2.87 2.56 11.34
C ARG A 50 -2.07 3.62 10.59
N LYS A 51 -1.40 3.28 9.47
CA LYS A 51 -0.74 4.28 8.63
C LYS A 51 -1.76 5.16 7.91
N LEU A 52 -2.83 4.59 7.36
CA LEU A 52 -3.92 5.34 6.74
C LEU A 52 -4.57 6.30 7.75
N VAL A 53 -4.98 5.80 8.92
CA VAL A 53 -5.54 6.62 10.02
C VAL A 53 -4.58 7.76 10.37
N ARG A 54 -3.29 7.47 10.54
CA ARG A 54 -2.30 8.50 10.86
C ARG A 54 -2.14 9.55 9.75
N LEU A 55 -2.15 9.13 8.49
CA LEU A 55 -2.09 10.06 7.36
C LEU A 55 -3.30 11.00 7.37
N ILE A 56 -4.50 10.43 7.46
CA ILE A 56 -5.77 11.15 7.32
C ILE A 56 -6.00 12.11 8.51
N THR A 57 -5.82 11.62 9.74
CA THR A 57 -6.00 12.44 10.96
C THR A 57 -4.95 13.55 11.08
N LYS A 58 -3.72 13.35 10.59
CA LYS A 58 -2.71 14.41 10.53
C LYS A 58 -3.17 15.61 9.68
N HIS A 59 -3.98 15.36 8.66
CA HIS A 59 -4.56 16.39 7.80
C HIS A 59 -5.96 16.83 8.27
N GLN A 60 -6.36 16.51 9.50
CA GLN A 60 -7.67 16.88 10.08
C GLN A 60 -8.86 16.35 9.28
N HIS A 61 -8.69 15.19 8.64
CA HIS A 61 -9.74 14.46 7.94
C HIS A 61 -10.18 13.24 8.75
N THR A 62 -11.28 12.60 8.33
CA THR A 62 -11.84 11.42 8.99
C THR A 62 -11.85 10.21 8.06
N ILE A 63 -11.97 8.99 8.62
CA ILE A 63 -11.91 7.74 7.86
C ILE A 63 -12.86 6.68 8.44
N SER A 64 -13.50 5.94 7.55
CA SER A 64 -14.25 4.70 7.81
C SER A 64 -13.66 3.54 7.00
N PHE A 65 -13.61 2.35 7.61
CA PHE A 65 -13.16 1.12 6.95
C PHE A 65 -14.35 0.17 6.75
N TYR A 66 -14.46 -0.39 5.55
CA TYR A 66 -15.49 -1.34 5.17
C TYR A 66 -14.82 -2.64 4.76
N SER A 67 -14.93 -3.66 5.62
CA SER A 67 -14.47 -5.01 5.31
C SER A 67 -15.49 -5.67 4.39
N ILE A 68 -15.13 -5.85 3.13
CA ILE A 68 -16.03 -6.34 2.09
C ILE A 68 -15.91 -7.86 1.99
N THR A 69 -17.05 -8.51 2.16
CA THR A 69 -17.32 -9.84 1.63
C THR A 69 -18.30 -9.65 0.49
N LEU A 70 -17.94 -10.12 -0.71
CA LEU A 70 -18.84 -10.02 -1.86
C LEU A 70 -20.10 -10.85 -1.61
N PRO A 71 -21.29 -10.36 -2.01
CA PRO A 71 -22.51 -11.15 -1.97
C PRO A 71 -22.36 -12.48 -2.72
N GLU A 72 -23.03 -13.52 -2.24
CA GLU A 72 -22.90 -14.89 -2.76
C GLU A 72 -23.37 -15.00 -4.22
N ASP A 73 -24.44 -14.29 -4.60
CA ASP A 73 -24.92 -14.26 -5.97
C ASP A 73 -23.95 -13.58 -6.93
N LEU A 74 -23.30 -12.50 -6.50
CA LEU A 74 -22.23 -11.86 -7.25
C LEU A 74 -21.03 -12.79 -7.37
N LEU A 75 -20.57 -13.42 -6.27
CA LEU A 75 -19.46 -14.38 -6.29
C LEU A 75 -19.69 -15.53 -7.29
N GLN A 76 -20.90 -16.09 -7.32
CA GLN A 76 -21.26 -17.15 -8.27
C GLN A 76 -21.20 -16.69 -9.72
N ILE A 77 -21.60 -15.45 -10.01
CA ILE A 77 -21.49 -14.89 -11.36
C ILE A 77 -20.01 -14.66 -11.70
N LEU A 78 -19.26 -14.04 -10.80
CA LEU A 78 -17.84 -13.74 -11.02
C LEU A 78 -17.01 -15.00 -11.25
N ALA A 79 -17.35 -16.13 -10.64
CA ALA A 79 -16.71 -17.42 -10.89
C ALA A 79 -16.81 -17.90 -12.34
N ASN A 80 -17.76 -17.36 -13.12
CA ASN A 80 -17.95 -17.66 -14.54
C ASN A 80 -17.43 -16.54 -15.46
N ILE A 81 -16.83 -15.48 -14.92
CA ILE A 81 -16.28 -14.38 -15.72
C ILE A 81 -14.82 -14.65 -16.06
N ASN A 82 -14.52 -14.70 -17.36
CA ASN A 82 -13.20 -15.07 -17.85
C ASN A 82 -12.09 -14.07 -17.47
N SER A 83 -12.42 -12.80 -17.32
CA SER A 83 -11.45 -11.74 -17.02
C SER A 83 -11.22 -11.51 -15.52
N ILE A 84 -11.94 -12.20 -14.63
CA ILE A 84 -11.86 -11.94 -13.18
C ILE A 84 -10.49 -12.30 -12.58
N ASP A 85 -9.73 -13.20 -13.21
CA ASP A 85 -8.36 -13.49 -12.78
C ASP A 85 -7.38 -12.38 -13.17
N MET A 86 -7.72 -11.57 -14.19
CA MET A 86 -6.93 -10.43 -14.64
C MET A 86 -7.20 -9.17 -13.81
N TRP A 87 -8.38 -9.05 -13.20
CA TRP A 87 -8.80 -7.89 -12.40
C TRP A 87 -9.03 -8.28 -10.95
N THR A 88 -8.52 -7.48 -9.99
CA THR A 88 -8.75 -7.82 -8.58
C THR A 88 -10.24 -7.73 -8.22
N HIS A 89 -10.76 -8.65 -7.41
CA HIS A 89 -12.11 -8.53 -6.81
C HIS A 89 -12.38 -7.16 -6.17
N ALA A 90 -11.33 -6.43 -5.78
CA ALA A 90 -11.47 -5.06 -5.27
C ALA A 90 -12.04 -4.05 -6.27
N SER A 91 -11.85 -4.21 -7.59
CA SER A 91 -12.49 -3.30 -8.55
C SER A 91 -14.01 -3.38 -8.44
N MET A 92 -14.53 -4.59 -8.21
CA MET A 92 -15.96 -4.85 -7.98
C MET A 92 -16.50 -4.23 -6.69
N TYR A 93 -15.68 -3.80 -5.72
CA TYR A 93 -16.22 -3.19 -4.50
C TYR A 93 -16.90 -1.84 -4.77
N ARG A 94 -16.48 -1.12 -5.83
CA ARG A 94 -17.09 0.17 -6.22
C ARG A 94 -18.56 0.02 -6.61
N LEU A 95 -18.92 -1.15 -7.14
CA LEU A 95 -20.27 -1.52 -7.52
C LEU A 95 -21.24 -1.57 -6.33
N LEU A 96 -20.71 -1.79 -5.12
CA LEU A 96 -21.49 -1.91 -3.89
C LEU A 96 -21.64 -0.59 -3.14
N LEU A 97 -21.04 0.52 -3.61
CA LEU A 97 -21.11 1.82 -2.94
C LEU A 97 -22.55 2.25 -2.59
N PRO A 98 -23.57 2.10 -3.47
CA PRO A 98 -24.95 2.50 -3.15
C PRO A 98 -25.56 1.74 -1.96
N ALA A 99 -25.10 0.51 -1.70
CA ALA A 99 -25.57 -0.30 -0.58
C ALA A 99 -24.78 -0.07 0.72
N LEU A 100 -23.50 0.31 0.61
CA LEU A 100 -22.56 0.32 1.73
C LEU A 100 -22.36 1.71 2.35
N ILE A 101 -22.45 2.76 1.54
CA ILE A 101 -22.06 4.10 1.94
C ILE A 101 -23.31 4.93 2.28
N PRO A 102 -23.42 5.49 3.49
CA PRO A 102 -24.61 6.23 3.91
C PRO A 102 -24.71 7.64 3.31
N ALA A 103 -23.68 8.13 2.60
CA ALA A 103 -23.66 9.46 1.99
C ALA A 103 -24.49 9.54 0.70
N ASP A 104 -25.01 10.72 0.39
CA ASP A 104 -25.81 10.94 -0.84
C ASP A 104 -24.95 11.08 -2.09
N LYS A 105 -23.76 11.65 -1.95
CA LYS A 105 -22.79 11.86 -3.04
C LYS A 105 -21.41 11.40 -2.61
N ILE A 106 -20.64 10.80 -3.50
CA ILE A 106 -19.26 10.36 -3.20
C ILE A 106 -18.37 10.45 -4.45
N ILE A 107 -17.09 10.78 -4.26
CA ILE A 107 -16.07 10.67 -5.30
C ILE A 107 -15.33 9.34 -5.11
N TYR A 108 -15.39 8.46 -6.10
CA TYR A 108 -14.55 7.28 -6.16
C TYR A 108 -13.24 7.59 -6.89
N LEU A 109 -12.12 7.10 -6.36
CA LEU A 109 -10.80 7.20 -6.98
C LEU A 109 -10.13 5.83 -7.01
N ASP A 110 -9.55 5.47 -8.16
CA ASP A 110 -8.60 4.36 -8.27
C ASP A 110 -7.30 4.65 -7.51
N CYS A 111 -6.56 3.60 -7.15
CA CYS A 111 -5.31 3.73 -6.38
C CYS A 111 -4.08 4.06 -7.24
N ASP A 112 -4.26 4.25 -8.54
CA ASP A 112 -3.25 4.61 -9.53
C ASP A 112 -3.56 5.94 -10.23
N VAL A 113 -4.31 6.82 -9.56
CA VAL A 113 -4.44 8.23 -9.92
C VAL A 113 -3.54 9.12 -9.07
N LEU A 114 -3.15 10.28 -9.58
CA LEU A 114 -2.52 11.37 -8.82
C LEU A 114 -3.34 12.64 -8.98
N VAL A 115 -3.88 13.15 -7.88
CA VAL A 115 -4.71 14.35 -7.85
C VAL A 115 -3.81 15.57 -7.72
N ASN A 116 -3.62 16.31 -8.81
CA ASN A 116 -2.77 17.50 -8.90
C ASN A 116 -3.59 18.78 -9.17
N MET A 117 -4.74 18.86 -8.50
CA MET A 117 -5.72 19.95 -8.52
C MET A 117 -6.54 19.92 -7.22
N ASP A 118 -7.34 20.95 -6.94
CA ASP A 118 -8.28 20.90 -5.81
C ASP A 118 -9.47 19.99 -6.14
N ILE A 119 -9.61 18.89 -5.39
CA ILE A 119 -10.71 17.93 -5.56
C ILE A 119 -12.09 18.57 -5.29
N ALA A 120 -12.12 19.72 -4.60
CA ALA A 120 -13.35 20.47 -4.38
C ALA A 120 -14.01 20.92 -5.70
N GLU A 121 -13.23 21.19 -6.75
CA GLU A 121 -13.77 21.53 -8.07
C GLU A 121 -14.62 20.38 -8.63
N LEU A 122 -14.17 19.13 -8.49
CA LEU A 122 -14.92 17.94 -8.89
C LEU A 122 -16.15 17.72 -7.97
N TRP A 123 -15.97 17.94 -6.67
CA TRP A 123 -17.05 17.78 -5.68
C TRP A 123 -18.20 18.77 -5.88
N GLN A 124 -17.91 19.99 -6.34
CA GLN A 124 -18.92 21.04 -6.51
C GLN A 124 -19.82 20.83 -7.73
N ILE A 125 -19.48 19.89 -8.61
CA ILE A 125 -20.32 19.57 -9.77
C ILE A 125 -21.68 19.05 -9.28
N GLU A 126 -22.73 19.66 -9.81
CA GLU A 126 -24.12 19.27 -9.58
C GLU A 126 -24.51 18.17 -10.56
N LEU A 127 -24.89 17.01 -10.02
CA LEU A 127 -25.32 15.86 -10.83
C LEU A 127 -26.81 15.91 -11.17
N ASN A 128 -27.61 16.75 -10.50
CA ASN A 128 -29.07 16.79 -10.66
C ASN A 128 -29.67 15.38 -10.58
N GLU A 129 -30.48 14.96 -11.57
CA GLU A 129 -31.10 13.63 -11.65
C GLU A 129 -30.17 12.53 -12.22
N LYS A 130 -28.89 12.85 -12.48
CA LYS A 130 -27.93 11.86 -13.02
C LYS A 130 -27.50 10.88 -11.93
N TYR A 131 -27.25 9.63 -12.32
CA TYR A 131 -26.73 8.62 -11.38
C TYR A 131 -25.28 8.86 -11.00
N LEU A 132 -24.49 9.35 -11.94
CA LEU A 132 -23.08 9.63 -11.73
C LEU A 132 -22.55 10.66 -12.74
N GLY A 133 -21.40 11.26 -12.43
CA GLY A 133 -20.56 12.00 -13.37
C GLY A 133 -19.26 11.26 -13.58
N ALA A 134 -18.85 11.10 -14.84
CA ALA A 134 -17.63 10.39 -15.21
C ALA A 134 -17.02 10.93 -16.50
N ILE A 135 -15.78 10.53 -16.78
CA ILE A 135 -14.98 11.04 -17.89
C ILE A 135 -14.91 9.95 -18.96
N TRP A 136 -15.04 10.35 -20.23
CA TRP A 136 -14.90 9.45 -21.38
C TRP A 136 -13.58 8.66 -21.34
N ASP A 137 -13.63 7.38 -21.68
CA ASP A 137 -12.45 6.51 -21.65
C ASP A 137 -11.51 6.80 -22.83
N GLN A 138 -10.34 7.37 -22.54
CA GLN A 138 -9.35 7.76 -23.54
C GLN A 138 -8.68 6.56 -24.24
N GLY A 139 -8.79 5.35 -23.69
CA GLY A 139 -8.28 4.11 -24.25
C GLY A 139 -9.33 3.30 -25.03
N ILE A 140 -10.56 3.82 -25.20
CA ILE A 140 -11.68 3.07 -25.76
C ILE A 140 -11.45 2.59 -27.20
N MET A 141 -10.63 3.29 -27.99
CA MET A 141 -10.44 3.00 -29.41
C MET A 141 -9.90 1.59 -29.66
N ASP A 142 -9.05 1.09 -28.77
CA ASP A 142 -8.45 -0.25 -28.89
C ASP A 142 -9.43 -1.38 -28.57
N VAL A 143 -10.54 -1.07 -27.88
CA VAL A 143 -11.53 -2.06 -27.40
C VAL A 143 -12.96 -1.78 -27.89
N ALA A 144 -13.16 -0.77 -28.74
CA ALA A 144 -14.48 -0.34 -29.21
C ALA A 144 -15.33 -1.48 -29.84
N PRO A 145 -14.78 -2.40 -30.66
CA PRO A 145 -15.55 -3.53 -31.17
C PRO A 145 -16.01 -4.49 -30.07
N ILE A 146 -15.17 -4.72 -29.05
CA ILE A 146 -15.45 -5.61 -27.92
C ILE A 146 -16.56 -5.02 -27.03
N VAL A 147 -16.51 -3.71 -26.80
CA VAL A 147 -17.51 -2.96 -26.03
C VAL A 147 -18.84 -2.91 -26.78
N SER A 148 -18.82 -2.65 -28.09
CA SER A 148 -20.03 -2.61 -28.93
C SER A 148 -20.74 -3.96 -29.00
N ALA A 149 -19.98 -5.07 -29.04
CA ALA A 149 -20.55 -6.42 -29.04
C ALA A 149 -21.37 -6.74 -27.76
N LYS A 150 -21.19 -5.96 -26.69
CA LYS A 150 -21.91 -6.07 -25.41
C LYS A 150 -23.07 -5.08 -25.30
N GLY A 151 -23.43 -4.41 -26.39
CA GLY A 151 -24.51 -3.43 -26.43
C GLY A 151 -24.16 -2.07 -25.80
N LEU A 152 -22.87 -1.82 -25.56
CA LEU A 152 -22.38 -0.55 -25.01
C LEU A 152 -21.94 0.39 -26.15
N ASN A 153 -22.06 1.70 -25.95
CA ASN A 153 -21.70 2.70 -26.96
C ASN A 153 -20.30 3.30 -26.65
N PRO A 154 -19.27 3.01 -27.47
CA PRO A 154 -17.91 3.56 -27.31
C PRO A 154 -17.82 5.10 -27.27
N GLU A 155 -18.75 5.81 -27.92
CA GLU A 155 -18.72 7.28 -27.98
C GLU A 155 -19.05 7.95 -26.64
N VAL A 156 -19.78 7.23 -25.77
CA VAL A 156 -20.20 7.71 -24.43
C VAL A 156 -19.70 6.77 -23.32
N TYR A 157 -18.78 5.86 -23.65
CA TYR A 157 -18.25 4.91 -22.70
C TYR A 157 -17.23 5.61 -21.79
N PHE A 158 -17.51 5.62 -20.48
CA PHE A 158 -16.69 6.31 -19.50
C PHE A 158 -15.70 5.37 -18.79
N ASN A 159 -14.56 5.93 -18.40
CA ASN A 159 -13.60 5.26 -17.56
C ASN A 159 -14.07 5.25 -16.10
N SER A 160 -13.84 4.14 -15.41
CA SER A 160 -14.34 3.93 -14.04
C SER A 160 -13.39 4.35 -12.92
N GLY A 161 -12.18 4.84 -13.24
CA GLY A 161 -11.17 5.16 -12.24
C GLY A 161 -11.36 6.48 -11.49
N VAL A 162 -12.20 7.38 -12.02
CA VAL A 162 -12.67 8.57 -11.30
C VAL A 162 -14.15 8.77 -11.61
N ILE A 163 -14.99 8.65 -10.58
CA ILE A 163 -16.45 8.77 -10.71
C ILE A 163 -16.99 9.61 -9.57
N VAL A 164 -17.91 10.52 -9.85
CA VAL A 164 -18.76 11.16 -8.84
C VAL A 164 -20.10 10.45 -8.84
N PHE A 165 -20.39 9.65 -7.81
CA PHE A 165 -21.67 8.95 -7.70
C PHE A 165 -22.70 9.81 -6.96
N ALA A 166 -23.92 9.90 -7.49
CA ALA A 166 -25.11 10.31 -6.76
C ALA A 166 -25.79 9.06 -6.18
N LEU A 167 -25.30 8.59 -5.02
CA LEU A 167 -25.78 7.39 -4.35
C LEU A 167 -27.25 7.48 -3.95
N ASN A 168 -27.74 8.68 -3.62
CA ASN A 168 -29.17 8.92 -3.36
C ASN A 168 -30.03 8.63 -4.60
N ASN A 169 -29.60 9.10 -5.78
CA ASN A 169 -30.30 8.90 -7.05
C ASN A 169 -30.28 7.42 -7.44
N ILE A 170 -29.11 6.78 -7.34
CA ILE A 170 -28.98 5.34 -7.63
C ILE A 170 -29.89 4.51 -6.72
N ARG A 171 -29.98 4.85 -5.44
CA ARG A 171 -30.86 4.18 -4.47
C ARG A 171 -32.35 4.33 -4.79
N GLN A 172 -32.78 5.32 -5.59
CA GLN A 172 -34.17 5.42 -6.07
C GLN A 172 -34.50 4.35 -7.13
N ASN A 173 -33.52 3.87 -7.90
CA ASN A 173 -33.71 2.72 -8.78
C ASN A 173 -33.56 1.42 -7.97
N THR A 174 -34.64 0.91 -7.37
CA THR A 174 -34.57 -0.31 -6.54
C THR A 174 -34.04 -1.56 -7.25
N ASN A 175 -33.93 -1.55 -8.58
CA ASN A 175 -33.45 -2.67 -9.39
C ASN A 175 -31.97 -2.57 -9.79
N TRP A 176 -31.27 -1.48 -9.42
CA TRP A 176 -29.88 -1.21 -9.85
C TRP A 176 -28.97 -2.43 -9.68
N TYR A 177 -29.05 -3.13 -8.53
CA TYR A 177 -28.20 -4.30 -8.25
C TYR A 177 -28.55 -5.49 -9.15
N HIS A 178 -29.83 -5.75 -9.39
CA HIS A 178 -30.27 -6.83 -10.27
C HIS A 178 -29.89 -6.58 -11.74
N GLU A 179 -29.95 -5.33 -12.20
CA GLU A 179 -29.50 -4.93 -13.54
C GLU A 179 -28.01 -5.22 -13.72
N MET A 180 -27.19 -4.92 -12.71
CA MET A 180 -25.76 -5.22 -12.71
C MET A 180 -25.48 -6.73 -12.78
N LEU A 181 -26.15 -7.53 -11.94
CA LEU A 181 -26.00 -8.99 -11.96
C LEU A 181 -26.44 -9.57 -13.31
N ASN A 182 -27.53 -9.07 -13.89
CA ASN A 182 -28.05 -9.54 -15.17
C ASN A 182 -27.09 -9.23 -16.32
N PHE A 183 -26.47 -8.05 -16.33
CA PHE A 183 -25.45 -7.72 -17.33
C PHE A 183 -24.26 -8.69 -17.27
N LEU A 184 -23.70 -8.91 -16.07
CA LEU A 184 -22.57 -9.82 -15.87
C LEU A 184 -22.89 -11.28 -16.24
N ARG A 185 -24.13 -11.74 -15.97
CA ARG A 185 -24.60 -13.08 -16.41
C ARG A 185 -24.72 -13.18 -17.92
N THR A 186 -25.16 -12.10 -18.57
CA THR A 186 -25.39 -12.07 -20.02
C THR A 186 -24.09 -12.06 -20.79
N PHE A 187 -23.07 -11.38 -20.26
CA PHE A 187 -21.76 -11.20 -20.91
C PHE A 187 -20.63 -11.75 -20.01
N PRO A 188 -20.46 -13.09 -19.90
CA PRO A 188 -19.37 -13.67 -19.10
C PRO A 188 -17.97 -13.39 -19.66
N ASP A 189 -17.88 -12.92 -20.90
CA ASP A 189 -16.67 -12.51 -21.61
C ASP A 189 -16.37 -10.99 -21.50
N VAL A 190 -17.00 -10.29 -20.53
CA VAL A 190 -16.64 -8.90 -20.18
C VAL A 190 -15.15 -8.75 -19.93
N THR A 191 -14.56 -7.70 -20.51
CA THR A 191 -13.12 -7.47 -20.42
C THR A 191 -12.78 -6.62 -19.22
N MET A 192 -13.65 -5.68 -18.83
CA MET A 192 -13.50 -4.83 -17.66
C MET A 192 -14.79 -4.88 -16.84
N PRO A 193 -15.00 -5.91 -16.00
CA PRO A 193 -16.31 -6.25 -15.48
C PRO A 193 -17.01 -5.10 -14.73
N ASP A 194 -16.30 -4.38 -13.86
CA ASP A 194 -16.86 -3.25 -13.14
C ASP A 194 -17.16 -2.05 -14.04
N GLN A 195 -16.26 -1.72 -14.96
CA GLN A 195 -16.45 -0.60 -15.88
C GLN A 195 -17.58 -0.85 -16.88
N ASP A 196 -17.61 -2.04 -17.47
CA ASP A 196 -18.62 -2.46 -18.45
C ASP A 196 -20.01 -2.43 -17.80
N VAL A 197 -20.15 -2.95 -16.58
CA VAL A 197 -21.41 -2.91 -15.82
C VAL A 197 -21.86 -1.49 -15.51
N LEU A 198 -20.94 -0.62 -15.05
CA LEU A 198 -21.29 0.76 -14.75
C LEU A 198 -21.79 1.50 -15.99
N ASN A 199 -21.15 1.27 -17.14
CA ASN A 199 -21.59 1.82 -18.42
C ASN A 199 -22.94 1.23 -18.87
N ALA A 200 -23.15 -0.07 -18.66
CA ALA A 200 -24.42 -0.73 -19.02
C ALA A 200 -25.62 -0.21 -18.23
N VAL A 201 -25.45 -0.07 -16.91
CA VAL A 201 -26.55 0.23 -15.99
C VAL A 201 -26.77 1.73 -15.84
N PHE A 202 -25.70 2.53 -15.84
CA PHE A 202 -25.79 3.96 -15.58
C PHE A 202 -25.42 4.84 -16.78
N GLY A 203 -24.85 4.29 -17.85
CA GLY A 203 -24.36 5.06 -19.01
C GLY A 203 -25.42 5.79 -19.82
N ALA A 204 -26.69 5.40 -19.73
CA ALA A 204 -27.79 6.20 -20.31
C ALA A 204 -28.14 7.45 -19.49
N ASN A 205 -27.73 7.50 -18.21
CA ASN A 205 -28.08 8.57 -17.27
C ASN A 205 -26.88 9.04 -16.44
N TYR A 206 -25.74 9.29 -17.10
CA TYR A 206 -24.58 9.93 -16.48
C TYR A 206 -24.35 11.36 -17.01
N LEU A 207 -23.50 12.11 -16.30
CA LEU A 207 -23.00 13.42 -16.71
C LEU A 207 -21.56 13.27 -17.23
N PRO A 208 -21.29 13.54 -18.52
CA PRO A 208 -19.92 13.64 -19.02
C PRO A 208 -19.18 14.80 -18.34
N LEU A 209 -17.99 14.53 -17.82
CA LEU A 209 -17.14 15.52 -17.14
C LEU A 209 -15.91 15.89 -17.99
N ASP A 210 -15.31 17.04 -17.65
CA ASP A 210 -14.08 17.51 -18.28
C ASP A 210 -12.95 16.46 -18.13
N ILE A 211 -12.22 16.24 -19.23
CA ILE A 211 -11.12 15.27 -19.33
C ILE A 211 -10.03 15.48 -18.26
N ARG A 212 -9.86 16.72 -17.75
CA ARG A 212 -8.88 17.01 -16.70
C ARG A 212 -9.16 16.28 -15.39
N PHE A 213 -10.40 15.88 -15.14
CA PHE A 213 -10.78 15.13 -13.93
C PHE A 213 -10.42 13.64 -14.00
N ASN A 214 -9.96 13.13 -15.15
CA ASN A 214 -9.42 11.79 -15.32
C ASN A 214 -8.57 11.74 -16.60
N SER A 215 -7.38 12.33 -16.57
CA SER A 215 -6.50 12.46 -17.73
C SER A 215 -5.52 11.29 -17.78
N PHE A 216 -5.57 10.46 -18.82
CA PHE A 216 -4.67 9.32 -18.95
C PHE A 216 -3.23 9.79 -19.15
N ASN A 217 -2.29 9.16 -18.45
CA ASN A 217 -0.88 9.38 -18.69
C ASN A 217 -0.45 8.72 -20.01
N MET A 218 -0.17 9.51 -21.05
CA MET A 218 0.23 8.99 -22.36
C MET A 218 1.75 8.76 -22.52
N ALA A 219 2.52 8.71 -21.43
CA ALA A 219 3.97 8.48 -21.44
C ALA A 219 4.79 9.46 -22.32
N ILE A 220 4.28 10.66 -22.58
CA ILE A 220 4.93 11.67 -23.42
C ILE A 220 5.94 12.48 -22.58
N PRO A 221 7.12 12.85 -23.11
CA PRO A 221 8.00 13.83 -22.49
C PRO A 221 7.28 15.14 -22.16
N ASP A 222 7.60 15.77 -21.03
CA ASP A 222 7.05 17.06 -20.59
C ASP A 222 5.52 17.11 -20.47
N HIS A 223 4.87 15.98 -20.18
CA HIS A 223 3.42 15.95 -19.96
C HIS A 223 3.02 16.87 -18.80
N ASP A 224 2.18 17.86 -19.11
CA ASP A 224 1.67 18.79 -18.10
C ASP A 224 0.60 18.11 -17.23
N TYR A 225 0.96 17.86 -15.98
CA TYR A 225 0.07 17.31 -14.96
C TYR A 225 -0.67 18.38 -14.15
N ASN A 226 -0.43 19.67 -14.39
CA ASN A 226 -1.05 20.72 -13.60
C ASN A 226 -2.56 20.77 -13.83
N ASN A 227 -3.30 21.05 -12.74
CA ASN A 227 -4.74 21.20 -12.75
C ASN A 227 -5.50 19.97 -13.31
N LYS A 228 -4.98 18.77 -13.01
CA LYS A 228 -5.52 17.49 -13.48
C LYS A 228 -5.54 16.43 -12.37
N ILE A 229 -6.45 15.49 -12.50
CA ILE A 229 -6.32 14.15 -11.91
C ILE A 229 -5.70 13.27 -12.99
N VAL A 230 -4.46 12.84 -12.76
CA VAL A 230 -3.70 12.07 -13.74
C VAL A 230 -3.87 10.59 -13.43
N HIS A 231 -4.37 9.82 -14.39
CA HIS A 231 -4.64 8.40 -14.25
C HIS A 231 -3.57 7.58 -14.98
N PHE A 232 -2.89 6.73 -14.23
CA PHE A 232 -1.89 5.79 -14.75
C PHE A 232 -2.56 4.45 -15.09
N ALA A 233 -3.54 4.54 -16.00
CA ALA A 233 -4.28 3.42 -16.53
C ALA A 233 -3.35 2.49 -17.35
N GLY A 234 -3.69 1.20 -17.41
CA GLY A 234 -2.86 0.20 -18.11
C GLY A 234 -1.61 -0.23 -17.33
N ASP A 235 -0.56 -0.64 -18.05
CA ASP A 235 0.61 -1.31 -17.45
C ASP A 235 1.61 -0.35 -16.78
N GLU A 236 1.71 0.88 -17.29
CA GLU A 236 2.63 1.87 -16.73
C GLU A 236 2.02 2.50 -15.49
N LYS A 237 2.58 2.18 -14.31
CA LYS A 237 2.13 2.73 -13.04
C LYS A 237 3.04 3.85 -12.55
N CYS A 238 2.45 4.85 -11.90
CA CYS A 238 3.19 6.00 -11.37
C CYS A 238 4.24 5.64 -10.31
N TRP A 239 4.17 4.45 -9.71
CA TRP A 239 5.19 3.95 -8.79
C TRP A 239 6.36 3.21 -9.47
N ASN A 240 6.26 2.94 -10.77
CA ASN A 240 7.36 2.39 -11.57
C ASN A 240 8.42 3.48 -11.75
N LYS A 241 9.69 3.17 -11.54
CA LYS A 241 10.77 4.18 -11.55
C LYS A 241 10.96 4.84 -12.91
N ASP A 242 10.65 4.10 -13.96
CA ASP A 242 10.82 4.53 -15.35
C ASP A 242 9.57 5.22 -15.89
N SER A 243 8.51 5.34 -15.06
CA SER A 243 7.30 6.07 -15.42
C SER A 243 7.53 7.58 -15.46
N SER A 244 6.92 8.25 -16.44
CA SER A 244 6.87 9.72 -16.52
C SER A 244 6.25 10.34 -15.26
N GLY A 245 5.37 9.62 -14.57
CA GLY A 245 4.73 10.06 -13.33
C GLY A 245 5.55 9.85 -12.06
N PHE A 246 6.68 9.16 -12.13
CA PHE A 246 7.40 8.71 -10.94
C PHE A 246 7.89 9.86 -10.05
N ALA A 247 8.27 10.99 -10.64
CA ALA A 247 8.68 12.18 -9.90
C ALA A 247 7.50 12.74 -9.07
N LEU A 248 6.31 12.82 -9.67
CA LEU A 248 5.09 13.28 -9.02
C LEU A 248 4.62 12.31 -7.94
N TYR A 249 4.60 11.01 -8.23
CA TYR A 249 4.32 9.96 -7.24
C TYR A 249 5.27 10.07 -6.04
N ARG A 250 6.57 10.24 -6.28
CA ARG A 250 7.58 10.36 -5.22
C ARG A 250 7.38 11.63 -4.38
N LYS A 251 6.94 12.75 -4.97
CA LYS A 251 6.57 13.98 -4.24
C LYS A 251 5.54 13.65 -3.15
N PHE A 252 4.44 13.01 -3.52
CA PHE A 252 3.36 12.69 -2.58
C PHE A 252 3.71 11.52 -1.65
N LEU A 253 4.42 10.50 -2.12
CA LEU A 253 4.92 9.42 -1.27
C LEU A 253 5.73 9.96 -0.07
N ASN A 254 6.51 11.03 -0.27
CA ASN A 254 7.29 11.66 0.79
C ASN A 254 6.42 12.28 1.91
N LEU A 255 5.15 12.57 1.64
CA LEU A 255 4.19 13.10 2.62
C LEU A 255 3.52 11.98 3.44
N THR A 256 3.73 10.72 3.07
CA THR A 256 3.06 9.56 3.69
C THR A 256 3.87 8.89 4.81
N PRO A 257 3.21 8.17 5.75
CA PRO A 257 3.90 7.36 6.76
C PRO A 257 4.79 6.24 6.21
N TRP A 258 4.51 5.74 5.00
CA TRP A 258 5.29 4.66 4.38
C TRP A 258 6.73 5.10 4.07
N ARG A 259 6.93 6.36 3.67
CA ARG A 259 8.28 6.90 3.46
C ARG A 259 9.11 6.88 4.74
N ALA A 260 8.54 7.38 5.84
CA ALA A 260 9.20 7.40 7.14
C ALA A 260 9.53 5.97 7.62
N PHE A 261 8.63 5.02 7.40
CA PHE A 261 8.83 3.62 7.73
C PHE A 261 9.97 2.99 6.91
N LYS A 262 9.98 3.17 5.57
CA LYS A 262 11.06 2.71 4.69
C LYS A 262 12.42 3.29 5.08
N ALA A 263 12.49 4.57 5.46
CA ALA A 263 13.71 5.20 5.96
C ALA A 263 14.21 4.56 7.27
N LYS A 264 13.30 4.30 8.22
CA LYS A 264 13.63 3.61 9.49
C LYS A 264 14.16 2.20 9.25
N LEU A 265 13.54 1.44 8.34
CA LEU A 265 14.01 0.10 7.95
C LEU A 265 15.40 0.13 7.30
N LYS A 266 15.64 1.05 6.35
CA LYS A 266 16.97 1.23 5.74
C LYS A 266 18.04 1.55 6.79
N ARG A 267 17.73 2.43 7.76
CA ARG A 267 18.66 2.76 8.87
C ARG A 267 18.95 1.54 9.75
N ARG A 268 17.92 0.73 10.08
CA ARG A 268 18.08 -0.53 10.84
C ARG A 268 18.96 -1.54 10.07
N ARG A 269 18.70 -1.77 8.79
CA ARG A 269 19.52 -2.67 7.93
C ARG A 269 20.98 -2.22 7.86
N ARG A 270 21.23 -0.92 7.67
CA ARG A 270 22.59 -0.34 7.73
C ARG A 270 23.26 -0.60 9.08
N LYS A 271 22.55 -0.41 10.20
CA LYS A 271 23.07 -0.70 11.54
C LYS A 271 23.43 -2.18 11.72
N VAL A 272 22.58 -3.10 11.26
CA VAL A 272 22.86 -4.55 11.30
C VAL A 272 24.06 -4.91 10.43
N SER A 273 24.14 -4.39 9.20
CA SER A 273 25.30 -4.58 8.31
C SER A 273 26.59 -4.07 8.94
N TYR A 274 26.56 -2.86 9.52
CA TYR A 274 27.71 -2.28 10.23
C TYR A 274 28.15 -3.11 11.43
N VAL A 275 27.20 -3.59 12.25
CA VAL A 275 27.49 -4.49 13.39
C VAL A 275 28.10 -5.80 12.89
N LYS A 276 27.54 -6.43 11.85
CA LYS A 276 28.06 -7.66 11.23
C LYS A 276 29.50 -7.44 10.72
N GLN A 277 29.76 -6.34 10.00
CA GLN A 277 31.10 -5.98 9.55
C GLN A 277 32.08 -5.78 10.71
N ARG A 278 31.65 -5.14 11.81
CA ARG A 278 32.47 -4.97 13.02
C ARG A 278 32.76 -6.29 13.72
N PHE A 279 31.80 -7.22 13.76
CA PHE A 279 32.02 -8.57 14.28
C PHE A 279 33.00 -9.35 13.40
N ILE A 280 32.85 -9.33 12.07
CA ILE A 280 33.78 -9.95 11.11
C ILE A 280 35.20 -9.37 11.25
N ARG A 281 35.33 -8.04 11.40
CA ARG A 281 36.63 -7.39 11.63
C ARG A 281 37.25 -7.81 12.97
N LYS A 282 36.45 -7.98 14.03
CA LYS A 282 36.92 -8.47 15.34
C LYS A 282 37.34 -9.95 15.29
N SER A 283 36.58 -10.81 14.62
CA SER A 283 36.95 -12.22 14.44
C SER A 283 38.21 -12.36 13.59
N ASN A 284 38.33 -11.60 12.49
CA ASN A 284 39.54 -11.58 11.67
C ASN A 284 40.75 -11.04 12.44
N ARG A 285 40.60 -10.00 13.27
CA ARG A 285 41.67 -9.56 14.18
C ARG A 285 42.08 -10.66 15.17
N ARG A 286 41.13 -11.41 15.75
CA ARG A 286 41.42 -12.56 16.63
C ARG A 286 42.13 -13.70 15.88
N ILE A 287 41.76 -13.97 14.63
CA ILE A 287 42.43 -14.96 13.77
C ILE A 287 43.86 -14.52 13.45
N ILE A 288 44.07 -13.25 13.08
CA ILE A 288 45.39 -12.68 12.84
C ILE A 288 46.25 -12.74 14.12
N TYR A 289 45.69 -12.41 15.29
CA TYR A 289 46.39 -12.49 16.57
C TYR A 289 46.76 -13.94 16.93
N ARG A 290 45.86 -14.90 16.70
CA ARG A 290 46.14 -16.34 16.88
C ARG A 290 47.18 -16.86 15.89
N ARG A 291 47.19 -16.39 14.64
CA ARG A 291 48.25 -16.69 13.66
C ARG A 291 49.60 -16.09 14.06
N LYS A 292 49.65 -14.85 14.56
CA LYS A 292 50.88 -14.25 15.12
C LYS A 292 51.40 -15.04 16.33
N ILE A 293 50.53 -15.47 17.25
CA ILE A 293 50.92 -16.33 18.39
C ILE A 293 51.43 -17.70 17.91
N LYS A 294 50.85 -18.28 16.86
CA LYS A 294 51.31 -19.56 16.29
C LYS A 294 52.67 -19.42 15.60
N ILE A 295 52.93 -18.31 14.90
CA ILE A 295 54.23 -17.99 14.28
C ILE A 295 55.32 -17.72 15.34
N ILE A 296 54.98 -17.11 16.48
CA ILE A 296 55.90 -16.92 17.60
C ILE A 296 56.24 -18.26 18.29
N ARG A 297 55.32 -19.25 18.25
CA ARG A 297 55.54 -20.59 18.84
C ARG A 297 56.29 -21.57 17.94
N THR A 298 56.53 -21.27 16.67
CA THR A 298 57.26 -22.15 15.73
C THR A 298 58.70 -21.73 15.46
N ARG A 299 59.27 -20.81 16.27
CA ARG A 299 60.69 -20.40 16.18
C ARG A 299 61.53 -20.74 17.42
N ILE A 300 61.08 -21.67 18.25
CA ILE A 300 61.88 -22.15 19.39
C ILE A 300 61.85 -23.67 19.42
N SER A 301 62.93 -24.27 18.94
CA SER A 301 63.37 -25.66 19.16
C SER A 301 64.70 -25.87 18.39
N PRO A 302 65.66 -26.69 18.87
CA PRO A 302 66.03 -27.00 20.26
C PRO A 302 67.56 -26.88 20.47
N VAL A 303 68.03 -26.55 21.67
CA VAL A 303 69.40 -26.93 22.07
C VAL A 303 69.34 -27.76 23.33
N SER A 304 70.12 -28.83 23.27
CA SER A 304 70.15 -30.08 24.02
C SER A 304 70.03 -30.00 25.54
N LEU A 305 69.21 -30.91 26.09
CA LEU A 305 69.23 -31.34 27.48
C LEU A 305 70.49 -32.17 27.75
N PHE A 306 71.55 -31.53 28.20
CA PHE A 306 72.61 -32.17 28.98
C PHE A 306 73.08 -31.20 30.07
N GLN A 307 73.19 -31.71 31.29
CA GLN A 307 73.82 -31.14 32.49
C GLN A 307 73.01 -30.22 33.44
N LEU A 308 72.58 -30.88 34.53
CA LEU A 308 72.91 -30.57 35.94
C LEU A 308 72.24 -29.41 36.70
N LYS A 309 71.49 -29.86 37.73
CA LYS A 309 71.53 -29.47 39.17
C LYS A 309 70.95 -28.12 39.64
N LEU A 310 70.30 -28.22 40.81
CA LEU A 310 69.75 -27.16 41.69
C LEU A 310 68.52 -26.44 41.10
N VAL A 311 67.31 -26.49 41.64
CA VAL A 311 66.93 -26.18 43.03
C VAL A 311 65.63 -26.91 43.36
N ARG A 312 65.70 -27.90 44.26
CA ARG A 312 64.60 -28.25 45.15
C ARG A 312 64.86 -27.54 46.47
N THR A 313 63.78 -27.04 47.07
CA THR A 313 63.66 -26.49 48.43
C THR A 313 63.87 -24.97 48.55
N ILE A 314 62.76 -24.24 48.75
CA ILE A 314 62.50 -23.23 49.81
C ILE A 314 61.32 -22.34 49.33
N ARG A 315 60.14 -22.58 49.91
CA ARG A 315 59.18 -21.53 50.30
C ARG A 315 58.19 -22.11 51.32
N ARG A 316 58.74 -22.41 52.50
CA ARG A 316 58.03 -22.34 53.79
C ARG A 316 58.38 -20.98 54.40
N ARG A 317 57.44 -20.40 55.15
CA ARG A 317 57.56 -19.23 56.06
C ARG A 317 57.62 -17.87 55.34
N ASN A 318 56.77 -16.89 55.59
CA ASN A 318 55.94 -16.48 56.74
C ASN A 318 54.59 -15.95 56.21
N GLY A 319 53.40 -16.15 56.79
CA GLY A 319 53.05 -16.47 58.18
C GLY A 319 52.88 -15.19 58.99
N ILE A 320 51.63 -14.88 59.37
CA ILE A 320 51.12 -14.22 60.61
C ILE A 320 49.71 -13.67 60.26
N VAL A 321 48.60 -14.36 60.56
CA VAL A 321 47.93 -14.66 61.87
C VAL A 321 47.20 -13.39 62.36
N ILE A 322 45.88 -13.39 62.63
CA ILE A 322 45.15 -13.89 63.83
C ILE A 322 43.65 -14.06 63.41
N ASN A 323 43.03 -15.26 63.43
CA ASN A 323 42.25 -15.93 64.51
C ASN A 323 41.11 -15.07 65.10
N THR A 324 39.83 -15.47 65.19
CA THR A 324 39.23 -16.54 66.02
C THR A 324 37.76 -16.75 65.56
N ARG A 325 37.27 -18.00 65.37
CA ARG A 325 36.41 -18.83 66.28
C ARG A 325 35.08 -18.14 66.69
N ILE A 326 33.88 -18.74 66.75
CA ILE A 326 33.39 -20.13 66.75
C ILE A 326 31.83 -20.13 66.82
N GLN A 327 31.20 -21.25 66.41
CA GLN A 327 29.84 -21.76 66.76
C GLN A 327 28.58 -21.07 66.18
N ASN A 328 27.81 -21.76 65.34
CA ASN A 328 26.76 -22.78 65.62
C ASN A 328 25.47 -22.21 66.20
N GLN A 329 24.38 -22.31 65.41
CA GLN A 329 23.11 -23.01 65.72
C GLN A 329 22.13 -22.68 64.58
N ARG A 330 21.78 -23.62 63.71
CA ARG A 330 20.62 -24.53 63.82
C ARG A 330 19.29 -23.84 64.15
N ARG A 331 18.37 -24.01 63.17
CA ARG A 331 16.97 -24.47 63.30
C ARG A 331 15.84 -23.43 63.50
N ILE A 332 14.93 -23.51 62.53
CA ILE A 332 13.47 -23.78 62.67
C ILE A 332 12.48 -22.60 62.62
N LYS A 333 11.60 -22.71 61.59
CA LYS A 333 10.17 -22.32 61.46
C LYS A 333 9.82 -20.84 61.73
N ARG A 334 9.02 -20.18 60.90
CA ARG A 334 7.81 -20.62 60.19
C ARG A 334 7.75 -20.07 58.78
#